data_AF-A0A2V8NL15-F1
#
_entry.id   AF-A0A2V8NL15-F1
#
_cell.length_a   1.000
_cell.length_b   1.000
_cell.length_c   1.000
_cell.angle_alpha   90.00
_cell.angle_beta   90.00
_cell.angle_gamma   90.00
#
_symmetry.space_group_name_H-M   'P 1'
#
loop_
_entity.id
_entity.type
_entity.pdbx_description
1 polymer ?
#
loop_
_entity_poly.entity_id
_entity_poly.type
_entity_poly.pdbx_seq_one_letter_code
_entity_poly.pdbx_strand_id
1 'polypeptide(L)'
;MKGTELIGWSSSFILVLTIAKQIHKQWREGKSENVSKWLFIGQMAASLGFLVYSWLVSNWVFVVTNFAMLLSALIGLCIVIHHRKREQGKPHLNEMES
;
A
#
# COMPACT_ATOMS: atom_id res chain seq x y z
N MET A 1 21.17 -23.86 4.50
CA MET A 1 20.39 -23.52 3.28
C MET A 1 18.89 -23.75 3.45
N LYS A 2 18.40 -24.89 4.00
CA LYS A 2 16.94 -25.15 4.13
C LYS A 2 16.19 -24.33 5.20
N GLY A 3 16.82 -24.02 6.35
CA GLY A 3 16.14 -23.33 7.46
C GLY A 3 15.85 -21.84 7.20
N THR A 4 16.75 -21.14 6.51
CA THR A 4 16.61 -19.72 6.16
C THR A 4 15.49 -19.48 5.15
N GLU A 5 15.30 -20.40 4.19
CA GLU A 5 14.21 -20.29 3.20
C GLU A 5 12.85 -20.50 3.85
N LEU A 6 12.71 -21.48 4.76
CA LEU A 6 11.45 -21.72 5.47
C LEU A 6 11.03 -20.49 6.29
N ILE A 7 11.97 -19.91 7.04
CA ILE A 7 11.72 -18.68 7.81
C ILE A 7 11.34 -17.52 6.88
N GLY A 8 12.01 -17.41 5.73
CA GLY A 8 11.71 -16.40 4.71
C GLY A 8 10.29 -16.53 4.16
N TRP A 9 9.89 -17.73 3.75
CA TRP A 9 8.55 -18.00 3.23
C TRP A 9 7.45 -17.84 4.28
N SER A 10 7.66 -18.33 5.51
CA SER A 10 6.71 -18.12 6.61
C SER A 10 6.54 -16.63 6.95
N SER A 11 7.64 -15.88 7.02
CA SER A 11 7.60 -14.43 7.25
C SER A 11 6.91 -13.70 6.11
N SER A 12 7.17 -14.07 4.85
CA SER A 12 6.48 -13.49 3.69
C SER A 12 4.98 -13.78 3.71
N PHE A 13 4.58 -14.99 4.08
CA PHE A 13 3.16 -15.36 4.16
C PHE A 13 2.42 -14.51 5.20
N ILE A 14 3.00 -14.33 6.39
CA ILE A 14 2.46 -13.45 7.43
C ILE A 14 2.39 -12.01 6.92
N LEU A 15 3.42 -11.54 6.21
CA LEU A 15 3.47 -10.20 5.67
C LEU A 15 2.39 -9.95 4.62
N VAL A 16 2.19 -10.88 3.68
CA VAL A 16 1.12 -10.82 2.67
C VAL A 16 -0.25 -10.78 3.34
N LEU A 17 -0.51 -11.61 4.34
CA LEU A 17 -1.77 -11.56 5.10
C LEU A 17 -1.98 -10.23 5.81
N THR A 18 -0.91 -9.66 6.37
CA THR A 18 -0.95 -8.37 7.06
C THR A 18 -1.28 -7.25 6.09
N ILE A 19 -0.63 -7.24 4.93
CA ILE A 19 -0.85 -6.27 3.85
C ILE A 19 -2.27 -6.39 3.29
N ALA A 20 -2.78 -7.61 3.06
CA ALA A 20 -4.15 -7.83 2.61
C ALA A 20 -5.18 -7.25 3.60
N LYS A 21 -4.96 -7.43 4.91
CA LYS A 21 -5.78 -6.79 5.95
C LYS A 21 -5.67 -5.26 5.92
N GLN A 22 -4.48 -4.71 5.68
CA GLN A 22 -4.28 -3.26 5.56
C GLN A 22 -5.06 -2.68 4.38
N ILE A 23 -5.00 -3.31 3.19
CA ILE A 23 -5.78 -2.89 2.02
C ILE A 23 -7.28 -2.99 2.31
N HIS A 24 -7.74 -4.10 2.89
CA HIS A 24 -9.15 -4.28 3.21
C HIS A 24 -9.64 -3.21 4.19
N LYS A 25 -8.83 -2.86 5.19
CA LYS A 25 -9.13 -1.78 6.15
C LYS A 25 -9.15 -0.42 5.47
N GLN A 26 -8.15 -0.10 4.64
CA GLN A 26 -8.12 1.14 3.86
C GLN A 26 -9.33 1.29 2.93
N TRP A 27 -9.74 0.19 2.28
CA TRP A 27 -10.91 0.16 1.42
C TRP A 27 -12.21 0.40 2.19
N ARG A 28 -12.34 -0.19 3.39
CA ARG A 28 -13.53 -0.03 4.23
C ARG A 28 -13.62 1.34 4.90
N GLU A 29 -12.49 1.89 5.35
CA GLU A 29 -12.48 3.08 6.19
C GLU A 29 -12.44 4.39 5.39
N GLY A 30 -12.04 4.37 4.12
CA GLY A 30 -12.15 5.51 3.18
C GLY A 30 -11.45 6.81 3.62
N LYS A 31 -10.77 6.80 4.75
CA LYS A 31 -10.24 7.99 5.43
C LYS A 31 -8.73 7.93 5.48
N SER A 32 -8.11 8.80 4.71
CA SER A 32 -6.68 9.10 4.80
C SER A 32 -6.50 10.23 5.82
N GLU A 33 -6.73 9.96 7.11
CA GLU A 33 -6.42 10.91 8.17
C GLU A 33 -4.89 11.00 8.35
N ASN A 34 -4.31 12.14 7.96
CA ASN A 34 -3.05 12.74 8.45
C ASN A 34 -1.71 11.99 8.32
N VAL A 35 -1.55 10.97 7.49
CA VAL A 35 -0.21 10.48 7.11
C VAL A 35 0.29 11.23 5.88
N SER A 36 1.39 11.95 6.03
CA SER A 36 2.01 12.80 5.00
C SER A 36 2.26 12.02 3.71
N LYS A 37 1.76 12.53 2.58
CA LYS A 37 1.96 11.94 1.23
C LYS A 37 3.44 11.62 0.94
N TRP A 38 4.35 12.38 1.54
CA TRP A 38 5.80 12.16 1.48
C TRP A 38 6.27 10.83 2.07
N LEU A 39 5.64 10.36 3.15
CA LEU A 39 5.96 9.06 3.75
C LEU A 39 5.57 7.92 2.80
N PHE A 40 4.42 8.05 2.12
CA PHE A 40 3.98 7.09 1.11
C PHE A 40 4.92 7.06 -0.10
N ILE A 41 5.32 8.22 -0.61
CA ILE A 41 6.28 8.31 -1.72
C ILE A 41 7.62 7.68 -1.33
N GLY A 42 8.11 7.97 -0.12
CA GLY A 42 9.33 7.36 0.42
C GLY A 42 9.24 5.83 0.54
N GLN A 43 8.11 5.32 1.04
CA GLN A 43 7.85 3.88 1.13
C GLN A 43 7.78 3.19 -0.24
N MET A 44 7.16 3.84 -1.24
CA MET A 44 7.12 3.33 -2.61
C MET A 44 8.51 3.29 -3.26
N ALA A 45 9.29 4.37 -3.11
CA ALA A 45 10.65 4.44 -3.62
C ALA A 45 11.57 3.40 -2.95
N ALA A 46 11.45 3.23 -1.63
CA ALA A 46 12.19 2.22 -0.89
C ALA A 46 11.82 0.79 -1.31
N SER A 47 10.52 0.50 -1.44
CA SER A 47 10.04 -0.81 -1.89
C SER A 47 10.52 -1.13 -3.30
N LEU A 48 10.52 -0.16 -4.21
CA LEU A 48 11.05 -0.33 -5.56
C LEU A 48 12.57 -0.56 -5.56
N GLY A 49 13.32 0.21 -4.77
CA GLY A 49 14.76 0.03 -4.62
C GLY A 49 15.11 -1.35 -4.05
N PHE A 50 14.39 -1.79 -3.02
CA PHE A 50 14.58 -3.13 -2.45
C PHE A 50 14.12 -4.24 -3.37
N LEU A 51 13.09 -4.04 -4.19
CA LEU A 51 12.68 -4.99 -5.22
C LEU A 51 13.81 -5.23 -6.22
N VAL A 52 14.39 -4.15 -6.76
CA VAL A 52 15.51 -4.23 -7.71
C VAL A 52 16.75 -4.83 -7.06
N TYR A 53 17.12 -4.36 -5.87
CA TYR A 53 18.28 -4.88 -5.13
C TYR A 53 18.15 -6.37 -4.84
N SER A 54 17.00 -6.80 -4.30
CA SER A 54 16.77 -8.21 -3.95
C SER A 54 16.73 -9.12 -5.16
N TRP A 55 16.26 -8.62 -6.30
CA TRP A 55 16.34 -9.35 -7.58
C TRP A 55 17.79 -9.59 -7.97
N LEU A 56 18.65 -8.55 -7.88
CA LEU A 56 20.06 -8.65 -8.22
C LEU A 56 20.82 -9.63 -7.34
N VAL A 57 20.49 -9.72 -6.05
CA VAL A 57 21.09 -10.70 -5.12
C VAL A 57 20.36 -12.05 -5.09
N SER A 58 19.41 -12.28 -6.00
CA SER A 58 18.61 -13.51 -6.11
C SER A 58 17.87 -13.92 -4.83
N ASN A 59 17.48 -12.94 -4.00
CA ASN A 59 16.69 -13.16 -2.79
C ASN A 59 15.20 -13.08 -3.10
N TRP A 60 14.65 -14.16 -3.65
CA TRP A 60 13.27 -14.25 -4.13
C TRP A 60 12.20 -13.95 -3.07
N VAL A 61 12.47 -14.30 -1.81
CA VAL A 61 11.57 -13.99 -0.68
C VAL A 61 11.41 -12.48 -0.53
N PHE A 62 12.53 -11.75 -0.60
CA PHE A 62 12.56 -10.30 -0.47
C PHE A 62 11.97 -9.62 -1.72
N VAL A 63 12.17 -10.19 -2.91
CA VAL A 63 11.54 -9.73 -4.18
C VAL A 63 10.01 -9.76 -4.06
N VAL A 64 9.43 -10.93 -3.74
CA VAL A 64 7.96 -11.10 -3.65
C VAL A 64 7.36 -10.18 -2.59
N THR A 65 8.04 -10.06 -1.45
CA THR A 65 7.66 -9.17 -0.35
C THR A 65 7.59 -7.70 -0.79
N ASN A 66 8.66 -7.17 -1.38
CA ASN A 66 8.72 -5.76 -1.78
C ASN A 66 7.78 -5.45 -2.94
N PHE A 67 7.56 -6.41 -3.83
CA PHE A 67 6.56 -6.30 -4.88
C PHE A 67 5.13 -6.18 -4.31
N ALA A 68 4.77 -7.03 -3.35
CA ALA A 68 3.47 -6.96 -2.68
C ALA A 68 3.26 -5.62 -1.94
N MET A 69 4.29 -5.11 -1.26
CA MET A 69 4.24 -3.78 -0.62
C MET A 69 4.00 -2.66 -1.64
N LEU A 70 4.71 -2.70 -2.78
CA LEU A 70 4.55 -1.71 -3.84
C LEU A 70 3.13 -1.72 -4.44
N LEU A 71 2.58 -2.91 -4.73
CA LEU A 71 1.20 -3.04 -5.24
C LEU A 71 0.18 -2.49 -4.24
N SER A 72 0.40 -2.73 -2.96
CA SER A 72 -0.52 -2.29 -1.90
C SER A 72 -0.54 -0.77 -1.77
N ALA A 73 0.63 -0.14 -1.88
CA ALA A 73 0.74 1.31 -1.91
C ALA A 73 0.03 1.90 -3.14
N LEU A 74 0.15 1.27 -4.32
CA LEU A 74 -0.55 1.69 -5.54
C LEU A 74 -2.08 1.58 -5.41
N ILE A 75 -2.58 0.48 -4.85
CA ILE A 75 -4.02 0.28 -4.61
C ILE A 75 -4.54 1.33 -3.61
N GLY A 76 -3.83 1.52 -2.49
CA GLY A 76 -4.18 2.55 -1.50
C GLY A 76 -4.24 3.95 -2.12
N LEU A 77 -3.26 4.31 -2.96
CA LEU A 77 -3.24 5.58 -3.68
C LEU A 77 -4.44 5.71 -4.65
N CYS A 78 -4.77 4.65 -5.39
CA CYS A 78 -5.92 4.65 -6.30
C CYS A 78 -7.24 4.87 -5.56
N ILE A 79 -7.43 4.21 -4.41
CA ILE A 79 -8.62 4.37 -3.55
C ILE A 79 -8.74 5.82 -3.06
N VAL A 80 -7.66 6.41 -2.56
CA VAL A 80 -7.64 7.81 -2.10
C VAL A 80 -8.01 8.77 -3.23
N ILE A 81 -7.45 8.58 -4.42
CA ILE A 81 -7.77 9.40 -5.59
C ILE A 81 -9.25 9.24 -5.99
N HIS A 82 -9.77 8.02 -5.97
CA HIS A 82 -11.16 7.73 -6.33
C HIS A 82 -12.17 8.32 -5.32
N HIS A 83 -11.90 8.19 -4.01
CA HIS A 83 -12.73 8.78 -2.96
C HIS A 83 -12.72 10.32 -3.00
N ARG A 84 -11.55 10.93 -3.19
CA ARG A 84 -11.44 12.40 -3.26
C ARG A 84 -12.23 12.99 -4.44
N LYS A 85 -12.34 12.27 -5.56
CA LYS A 85 -13.17 12.68 -6.70
C LYS A 85 -14.68 12.62 -6.41
N ARG A 86 -15.13 11.74 -5.51
CA ARG A 86 -16.56 11.63 -5.15
C ARG A 86 -17.00 12.68 -4.13
N GLU A 87 -16.10 13.11 -3.24
CA GLU A 87 -16.43 14.13 -2.22
C GLU A 87 -16.51 15.56 -2.79
N GLN A 88 -15.82 15.86 -3.91
CA GLN A 88 -15.88 17.15 -4.59
C GLN A 88 -17.16 17.38 -5.43
N GLY A 89 -18.05 16.39 -5.49
CA GLY A 89 -19.29 16.42 -6.28
C GLY A 89 -20.56 16.82 -5.52
N LYS A 90 -20.47 17.35 -4.30
CA LYS A 90 -21.62 17.99 -3.62
C LYS A 90 -21.54 19.49 -3.85
N PRO A 91 -22.30 20.07 -4.80
CA PRO A 91 -22.50 21.50 -4.83
C PRO A 91 -23.23 21.88 -3.55
N HIS A 92 -22.73 22.90 -2.85
CA HIS A 92 -23.41 23.54 -1.73
C HIS A 92 -24.67 24.25 -2.25
N LEU A 93 -25.73 23.50 -2.54
CA LEU A 93 -27.07 24.01 -2.84
C LEU A 93 -27.79 24.37 -1.54
N ASN A 94 -27.22 25.25 -0.71
CA ASN A 94 -27.83 25.66 0.57
C ASN A 94 -27.72 27.16 0.86
N GLU A 95 -27.56 28.00 -0.16
CA GLU A 95 -27.54 29.48 -0.01
C GLU A 95 -28.69 30.19 -0.76
N MET A 96 -29.77 29.47 -1.14
CA MET A 96 -30.91 30.08 -1.86
C MET A 96 -32.28 29.97 -1.14
N GLU A 97 -32.33 29.65 0.15
CA GLU A 97 -33.61 29.55 0.90
C GLU A 97 -33.63 30.15 2.32
N SER A 98 -32.85 31.19 2.64
CA SER A 98 -33.14 31.98 3.86
C SER A 98 -32.74 33.44 3.80
#